data_AF-A0AA37QE27-F1
#
_entry.id   AF-A0AA37QE27-F1
#
_cell.length_a   1.000
_cell.length_b   1.000
_cell.length_c   1.000
_cell.angle_alpha   90.00
_cell.angle_beta   90.00
_cell.angle_gamma   90.00
#
_symmetry.space_group_name_H-M   'P 1'
#
loop_
_entity.id
_entity.type
_entity.pdbx_description
1 polymer ?
#
loop_
_entity_poly.entity_id
_entity_poly.type
_entity_poly.pdbx_seq_one_letter_code
_entity_poly.pdbx_strand_id
1 'polypeptide(L)'
;MMSEGEPTLSQHLRGSHGESAPAAHGAVRRAAEAVIQALSAPRLSHDALRGAVVRYGSVARDLALDPTDMLAALVPMVTRCIERLAPDERSQVESWVQWWAIHGYHRVD
;
A
#
# COMPACT_ATOMS: atom_id res chain seq x y z
N MET A 1 -32.65 8.05 -10.64
CA MET A 1 -31.18 7.92 -10.79
C MET A 1 -30.54 8.81 -9.75
N MET A 2 -30.14 8.27 -8.60
CA MET A 2 -29.35 8.99 -7.61
C MET A 2 -27.95 8.38 -7.62
N SER A 3 -26.95 9.20 -7.96
CA SER A 3 -25.54 8.84 -7.83
C SER A 3 -25.15 9.00 -6.37
N GLU A 4 -25.08 7.88 -5.65
CA GLU A 4 -24.49 7.85 -4.32
C GLU A 4 -22.98 8.02 -4.47
N GLY A 5 -22.48 9.15 -3.97
CA GLY A 5 -21.09 9.57 -4.10
C GLY A 5 -20.15 8.66 -3.33
N GLU A 6 -19.04 8.33 -3.99
CA GLU A 6 -17.86 7.73 -3.37
C GLU A 6 -17.47 8.48 -2.09
N PRO A 7 -17.30 7.80 -0.93
CA PRO A 7 -16.74 8.43 0.25
C PRO A 7 -15.27 8.75 -0.03
N THR A 8 -15.01 10.02 -0.36
CA THR A 8 -13.66 10.53 -0.60
C THR A 8 -12.89 10.47 0.72
N LEU A 9 -11.78 9.74 0.73
CA LEU A 9 -10.73 9.69 1.77
C LEU A 9 -10.41 11.06 2.42
N SER A 10 -10.70 12.15 1.72
CA SER A 10 -10.59 13.54 2.14
C SER A 10 -11.33 13.92 3.44
N GLN A 11 -12.38 13.20 3.86
CA GLN A 11 -13.17 13.60 5.03
C GLN A 11 -12.65 13.11 6.38
N HIS A 12 -11.90 12.00 6.43
CA HIS A 12 -11.40 11.45 7.70
C HIS A 12 -10.16 12.15 8.26
N LEU A 13 -9.44 12.93 7.43
CA LEU A 13 -8.13 13.49 7.80
C LEU A 13 -8.16 15.00 8.10
N ARG A 14 -9.34 15.63 8.21
CA ARG A 14 -9.48 17.07 8.44
C ARG A 14 -9.34 17.48 9.92
N GLY A 15 -8.58 16.71 10.69
CA GLY A 15 -8.31 16.96 12.09
C GLY A 15 -6.80 17.01 12.36
N SER A 16 -6.26 18.23 12.31
CA SER A 16 -5.02 18.66 12.98
C SER A 16 -3.68 18.58 12.21
N HIS A 17 -3.06 19.77 12.12
CA HIS A 17 -1.68 20.12 11.75
C HIS A 17 -1.34 20.38 10.28
N GLY A 18 -1.32 21.68 9.96
CA GLY A 18 -0.77 22.27 8.74
C GLY A 18 0.76 22.18 8.68
N GLU A 19 1.26 22.36 7.46
CA GLU A 19 2.65 22.33 6.97
C GLU A 19 3.28 20.98 6.60
N SER A 20 2.96 19.85 7.25
CA SER A 20 3.57 18.55 6.88
C SER A 20 2.72 17.63 5.98
N ALA A 21 1.41 17.91 5.86
CA ALA A 21 0.45 17.01 5.21
C ALA A 21 0.70 16.73 3.71
N PRO A 22 1.11 17.71 2.86
CA PRO A 22 1.34 17.44 1.43
C PRO A 22 2.59 16.58 1.17
N ALA A 23 3.65 16.81 1.95
CA ALA A 23 4.90 16.06 1.83
C ALA A 23 4.75 14.63 2.36
N ALA A 24 4.04 14.46 3.47
CA ALA A 24 3.64 13.17 4.02
C ALA A 24 2.79 12.36 3.01
N HIS A 25 1.75 12.98 2.43
CA HIS A 25 0.95 12.35 1.37
C HIS A 25 1.80 11.97 0.15
N GLY A 26 2.73 12.84 -0.26
CA GLY A 26 3.63 12.56 -1.38
C GLY A 26 4.58 11.38 -1.12
N ALA A 27 5.09 11.23 0.10
CA ALA A 27 5.98 10.14 0.47
C ALA A 27 5.27 8.78 0.45
N VAL A 28 4.07 8.70 1.05
CA VAL A 28 3.23 7.49 1.07
C VAL A 28 2.84 7.08 -0.34
N ARG A 29 2.40 8.05 -1.15
CA ARG A 29 2.02 7.79 -2.54
C ARG A 29 3.19 7.23 -3.36
N ARG A 30 4.39 7.82 -3.26
CA ARG A 30 5.58 7.32 -3.95
C ARG A 30 5.97 5.91 -3.48
N ALA A 31 5.83 5.63 -2.19
CA ALA A 31 6.12 4.30 -1.66
C ALA A 31 5.09 3.26 -2.16
N ALA A 32 3.81 3.62 -2.23
CA ALA A 32 2.77 2.78 -2.83
C ALA A 32 3.02 2.55 -4.34
N GLU A 33 3.41 3.60 -5.09
CA GLU A 33 3.78 3.49 -6.50
C GLU A 33 4.94 2.52 -6.72
N ALA A 34 5.95 2.49 -5.83
CA ALA A 34 7.05 1.54 -5.91
C ALA A 34 6.58 0.08 -5.75
N VAL A 35 5.58 -0.18 -4.90
CA VAL A 35 4.95 -1.51 -4.77
C VAL A 35 4.28 -1.92 -6.07
N ILE A 36 3.54 -0.99 -6.70
CA ILE A 36 2.85 -1.25 -7.98
C ILE A 36 3.83 -1.47 -9.12
N GLN A 37 4.92 -0.71 -9.17
CA GLN A 37 5.98 -0.92 -10.15
C GLN A 37 6.64 -2.29 -10.00
N ALA A 38 6.88 -2.74 -8.76
CA ALA A 38 7.41 -4.08 -8.50
C ALA A 38 6.43 -5.18 -8.94
N LEU A 39 5.14 -5.02 -8.68
CA LEU A 39 4.09 -5.96 -9.10
C LEU A 39 3.83 -5.97 -10.61
N SER A 40 4.04 -4.83 -11.28
CA SER A 40 3.80 -4.68 -12.72
C SER A 40 5.05 -4.89 -13.56
N ALA A 41 6.17 -5.29 -12.94
CA ALA A 41 7.41 -5.55 -13.63
C ALA A 41 7.25 -6.71 -14.63
N PRO A 42 7.86 -6.65 -15.84
CA PRO A 42 7.78 -7.74 -16.83
C PRO A 42 8.26 -9.10 -16.32
N ARG A 43 9.09 -9.08 -15.26
CA ARG A 43 9.48 -10.25 -14.48
C ARG A 43 9.37 -9.87 -13.01
N LEU A 44 8.50 -10.55 -12.28
CA LEU A 44 8.32 -10.29 -10.86
C LEU A 44 9.60 -10.67 -10.09
N SER A 45 10.14 -9.73 -9.32
CA SER A 45 11.21 -9.99 -8.36
C SER A 45 10.63 -9.88 -6.95
N HIS A 46 10.60 -11.00 -6.23
CA HIS A 46 10.09 -11.03 -4.86
C HIS A 46 10.92 -10.19 -3.90
N ASP A 47 12.24 -10.10 -4.11
CA ASP A 47 13.10 -9.24 -3.30
C ASP A 47 12.79 -7.75 -3.54
N ALA A 48 12.56 -7.36 -4.80
CA ALA A 48 12.17 -6.00 -5.14
C ALA A 48 10.79 -5.64 -4.55
N LEU A 49 9.81 -6.56 -4.65
CA LEU A 49 8.49 -6.41 -4.05
C LEU A 49 8.57 -6.29 -2.53
N ARG A 50 9.34 -7.18 -1.88
CA ARG A 50 9.58 -7.16 -0.44
C ARG A 50 10.19 -5.84 -0.01
N GLY A 51 11.24 -5.37 -0.70
CA GLY A 51 11.89 -4.09 -0.40
C GLY A 51 10.93 -2.91 -0.55
N ALA A 52 10.11 -2.89 -1.60
CA ALA A 52 9.13 -1.83 -1.84
C ALA A 52 8.07 -1.76 -0.72
N VAL A 53 7.54 -2.89 -0.29
CA VAL A 53 6.51 -2.91 0.75
C VAL A 53 7.06 -2.67 2.15
N VAL A 54 8.27 -3.16 2.47
CA VAL A 54 8.95 -2.79 3.74
C VAL A 54 9.15 -1.27 3.80
N ARG A 55 9.57 -0.65 2.68
CA ARG A 55 9.72 0.79 2.59
C ARG A 55 8.37 1.51 2.76
N TYR A 56 7.30 1.00 2.17
CA TYR A 56 5.96 1.53 2.35
C TYR A 56 5.50 1.49 3.81
N GLY A 57 5.68 0.35 4.49
CA GLY A 57 5.39 0.22 5.92
C GLY A 57 6.22 1.16 6.81
N SER A 58 7.51 1.30 6.51
CA SER A 58 8.39 2.26 7.22
C SER A 58 7.91 3.69 7.06
N VAL A 59 7.59 4.12 5.83
CA VAL A 59 7.08 5.47 5.55
C VAL A 59 5.73 5.71 6.26
N ALA A 60 4.84 4.71 6.26
CA ALA A 60 3.58 4.81 6.97
C ALA A 60 3.76 4.93 8.49
N ARG A 61 4.71 4.17 9.07
CA ARG A 61 5.07 4.24 10.49
C ARG A 61 5.69 5.60 10.86
N ASP A 62 6.62 6.11 10.06
CA ASP A 62 7.27 7.41 10.29
C ASP A 62 6.26 8.56 10.28
N LEU A 63 5.15 8.38 9.57
CA LEU A 63 4.04 9.32 9.49
C LEU A 63 2.89 9.01 10.46
N ALA A 64 3.07 8.01 11.34
CA ALA A 64 2.09 7.55 12.31
C ALA A 64 0.70 7.25 11.70
N LEU A 65 0.67 6.72 10.49
CA LEU A 65 -0.58 6.34 9.83
C LEU A 65 -1.22 5.15 10.53
N ASP A 66 -2.55 5.17 10.59
CA ASP A 66 -3.29 4.00 11.04
C ASP A 66 -3.04 2.82 10.07
N PRO A 67 -2.72 1.62 10.57
CA PRO A 67 -2.43 0.47 9.72
C PRO A 67 -3.63 0.06 8.86
N THR A 68 -4.85 0.26 9.37
CA THR A 68 -6.09 -0.03 8.66
C THR A 68 -6.24 0.89 7.47
N ASP A 69 -5.99 2.19 7.65
CA ASP A 69 -6.06 3.18 6.57
C ASP A 69 -4.97 2.94 5.52
N MET A 70 -3.76 2.59 5.97
CA MET A 70 -2.66 2.20 5.09
C MET A 70 -3.03 0.98 4.23
N LEU A 71 -3.54 -0.08 4.85
CA LEU A 71 -3.95 -1.29 4.13
C LEU A 71 -5.14 -1.01 3.20
N ALA A 72 -6.13 -0.23 3.65
CA ALA A 72 -7.29 0.14 2.83
C ALA A 72 -6.89 0.92 1.57
N ALA A 73 -5.83 1.72 1.63
CA ALA A 73 -5.27 2.40 0.46
C ALA A 73 -4.49 1.46 -0.47
N LEU A 74 -3.70 0.54 0.08
CA LEU A 74 -2.81 -0.33 -0.70
C LEU A 74 -3.56 -1.51 -1.36
N VAL A 75 -4.48 -2.15 -0.63
CA VAL A 75 -5.14 -3.40 -1.05
C VAL A 75 -5.85 -3.27 -2.41
N PRO A 76 -6.68 -2.25 -2.69
CA PRO A 76 -7.35 -2.15 -3.99
C PRO A 76 -6.37 -2.03 -5.16
N MET A 77 -5.24 -1.34 -4.96
CA MET A 77 -4.22 -1.16 -6.00
C MET A 77 -3.47 -2.47 -6.26
N VAL A 78 -3.13 -3.20 -5.19
CA VAL A 78 -2.46 -4.50 -5.26
C VAL A 78 -3.37 -5.56 -5.88
N THR A 79 -4.64 -5.66 -5.47
CA THR A 79 -5.61 -6.62 -6.02
C THR A 79 -5.73 -6.49 -7.54
N ARG A 80 -5.87 -5.26 -8.06
CA ARG A 80 -5.91 -5.02 -9.51
C ARG A 80 -4.65 -5.45 -10.25
N CYS A 81 -3.49 -5.45 -9.58
CA CYS A 81 -2.24 -5.91 -10.18
C CYS A 81 -2.14 -7.44 -10.13
N ILE A 82 -2.54 -8.05 -9.01
CA ILE A 82 -2.52 -9.51 -8.82
C ILE A 82 -3.44 -10.23 -9.81
N GLU A 83 -4.60 -9.65 -10.12
CA GLU A 83 -5.54 -10.21 -11.09
C GLU A 83 -4.95 -10.38 -12.51
N ARG A 84 -3.85 -9.69 -12.83
CA ARG A 84 -3.17 -9.75 -14.12
C ARG A 84 -1.96 -10.69 -14.14
N LEU A 85 -1.57 -11.25 -12.98
CA LEU A 85 -0.44 -12.16 -12.87
C LEU A 85 -0.81 -13.57 -13.34
N ALA A 86 0.19 -14.37 -13.73
CA ALA A 86 -0.03 -15.79 -13.97
C ALA A 86 -0.46 -16.49 -12.65
N PRO A 87 -1.22 -17.59 -12.69
CA PRO A 87 -1.75 -18.25 -11.48
C PRO A 87 -0.70 -18.60 -10.42
N ASP A 88 0.50 -19.03 -10.84
CA ASP A 88 1.60 -19.40 -9.94
C ASP A 88 2.25 -18.18 -9.27
N GLU A 89 2.34 -17.06 -9.99
CA GLU A 89 2.85 -15.78 -9.47
C GLU A 89 1.83 -15.16 -8.53
N ARG A 90 0.55 -15.22 -8.90
CA ARG A 90 -0.57 -14.77 -8.08
C ARG A 90 -0.60 -15.46 -6.71
N SER A 91 -0.52 -16.79 -6.68
CA SER A 91 -0.54 -17.55 -5.41
C SER A 91 0.64 -17.18 -4.49
N GLN A 92 1.81 -16.93 -5.07
CA GLN A 92 2.99 -16.49 -4.31
C GLN A 92 2.81 -15.08 -3.75
N VAL A 93 2.29 -14.14 -4.55
CA VAL A 93 2.02 -12.78 -4.10
C VAL A 93 0.92 -12.76 -3.03
N GLU A 94 -0.16 -13.52 -3.20
CA GLU A 94 -1.24 -13.62 -2.20
C GLU A 94 -0.73 -14.18 -0.86
N SER A 95 0.04 -15.27 -0.89
CA SER A 95 0.67 -15.86 0.29
C SER A 95 1.61 -14.86 0.99
N TRP A 96 2.34 -14.08 0.20
CA TRP A 96 3.27 -13.09 0.71
C TRP A 96 2.55 -11.85 1.30
N VAL A 97 1.48 -11.36 0.67
CA VAL A 97 0.63 -10.29 1.20
C VAL A 97 0.01 -10.74 2.53
N GLN A 98 -0.46 -11.98 2.61
CA GLN A 98 -1.01 -12.54 3.84
C GLN A 98 0.06 -12.64 4.94
N TRP A 99 1.26 -13.10 4.61
CA TRP A 99 2.39 -13.10 5.54
C TRP A 99 2.75 -11.69 6.02
N TRP A 100 2.77 -10.71 5.12
CA TRP A 100 3.10 -9.32 5.48
C TRP A 100 2.02 -8.66 6.33
N ALA A 101 0.74 -8.91 6.06
CA ALA A 101 -0.35 -8.42 6.90
C ALA A 101 -0.24 -8.94 8.35
N ILE A 102 0.24 -10.17 8.54
CA ILE A 102 0.40 -10.81 9.85
C ILE A 102 1.70 -10.38 10.55
N HIS A 103 2.81 -10.25 9.81
CA HIS A 103 4.15 -10.12 10.39
C HIS A 103 4.85 -8.79 10.09
N GLY A 104 4.50 -8.13 8.99
CA GLY A 104 5.17 -6.94 8.48
C GLY A 104 4.96 -5.70 9.35
N TYR A 105 3.82 -5.60 10.04
CA TYR A 105 3.54 -4.47 10.93
C TYR A 105 4.41 -4.50 12.20
N HIS A 106 4.77 -5.68 12.69
CA HIS A 106 5.45 -5.85 13.98
C HIS A 106 6.98 -5.95 13.87
N ARG A 107 7.55 -6.10 12.67
CA ARG A 107 9.00 -6.34 12.46
C ARG A 107 9.72 -5.20 11.76
N VAL A 108 9.22 -3.97 11.89
CA VAL A 108 10.01 -2.79 11.54
C VAL A 108 10.99 -2.52 12.68
N ASP A 109 11.93 -3.44 12.91
CA ASP A 109 13.09 -3.32 13.80
C ASP A 109 14.26 -4.11 13.19
#